data_AF-A0A953MTF1-F1
#
_entry.id   AF-A0A953MTF1-F1
#
_cell.length_a   1.000
_cell.length_b   1.000
_cell.length_c   1.000
_cell.angle_alpha   90.00
_cell.angle_beta   90.00
_cell.angle_gamma   90.00
#
_symmetry.space_group_name_H-M   'P 1'
#
loop_
_entity.id
_entity.type
_entity.pdbx_description
1 polymer ?
#
loop_
_entity_poly.entity_id
_entity_poly.type
_entity_poly.pdbx_seq_one_letter_code
_entity_poly.pdbx_strand_id
1 'polypeptide(L)' 'MTKQAKVNLSIFDILGRKIITLADDYEESGSYEYTFDAYNNASGVYIYRLQQIILFSIKR' A
#
# COMPACT_ATOMS: atom_id res chain seq x y z
N MET A 1 17.51 14.82 5.21
CA MET A 1 17.21 14.23 3.88
C MET A 1 15.89 13.50 4.01
N THR A 2 14.85 13.87 3.27
CA THR A 2 13.60 13.12 3.24
C THR A 2 13.88 11.75 2.64
N LYS A 3 13.65 10.68 3.41
CA LYS A 3 13.84 9.32 2.94
C LYS A 3 12.58 8.93 2.18
N GLN A 4 12.66 8.91 0.86
CA GLN A 4 11.56 8.47 0.01
C GLN A 4 11.64 6.95 -0.17
N ALA A 5 10.49 6.28 -0.24
CA ALA A 5 10.42 4.85 -0.51
C ALA A 5 9.23 4.54 -1.43
N LYS A 6 9.39 3.53 -2.28
CA LYS A 6 8.28 3.03 -3.09
C LYS A 6 7.32 2.29 -2.18
N VAL A 7 6.07 2.72 -2.14
CA VAL A 7 4.99 2.14 -1.35
C VAL A 7 4.01 1.44 -2.27
N ASN A 8 3.55 0.25 -1.88
CA ASN A 8 2.39 -0.40 -2.46
C ASN A 8 1.42 -0.80 -1.34
N LEU A 9 0.23 -0.18 -1.32
CA LEU A 9 -0.87 -0.52 -0.43
C LEU A 9 -1.99 -1.14 -1.25
N SER A 10 -2.21 -2.44 -1.08
CA SER A 10 -3.24 -3.18 -1.81
C SER A 10 -4.19 -3.90 -0.87
N ILE A 11 -5.46 -4.00 -1.28
CA ILE A 11 -6.53 -4.72 -0.57
C ILE A 11 -6.83 -6.02 -1.31
N PHE A 12 -7.05 -7.09 -0.54
CA PHE A 12 -7.32 -8.44 -0.99
C PHE A 12 -8.54 -9.00 -0.26
N ASP A 13 -9.22 -9.96 -0.88
CA ASP A 13 -10.20 -10.79 -0.17
C ASP A 13 -9.52 -11.93 0.62
N ILE A 14 -10.32 -12.71 1.36
CA ILE A 14 -9.84 -13.83 2.17
C ILE A 14 -9.19 -14.97 1.36
N LEU A 15 -9.43 -15.03 0.05
CA LEU A 15 -8.82 -16.02 -0.84
C LEU A 15 -7.50 -15.50 -1.44
N GLY A 16 -7.09 -14.28 -1.09
CA GLY A 16 -5.89 -13.63 -1.61
C GLY A 16 -6.07 -13.01 -2.99
N ARG A 17 -7.29 -12.87 -3.50
CA ARG A 17 -7.54 -12.16 -4.77
C ARG A 17 -7.43 -10.66 -4.53
N LYS A 18 -6.64 -9.97 -5.35
CA LYS A 18 -6.46 -8.51 -5.26
C LYS A 18 -7.74 -7.81 -5.70
N ILE A 19 -8.25 -6.93 -4.84
CA ILE A 19 -9.46 -6.13 -5.08
C ILE A 19 -9.08 -4.76 -5.65
N ILE A 20 -8.19 -4.03 -4.97
CA ILE A 20 -7.74 -2.70 -5.39
C ILE A 20 -6.35 -2.39 -4.84
N THR A 21 -5.65 -1.47 -5.49
CA THR A 21 -4.42 -0.85 -4.97
C THR A 21 -4.74 0.61 -4.65
N LEU A 22 -4.59 0.99 -3.37
CA LEU A 22 -4.88 2.33 -2.85
C LEU A 22 -3.68 3.28 -3.03
N ALA A 23 -2.46 2.76 -2.97
CA ALA A 23 -1.24 3.50 -3.22
C ALA A 23 -0.24 2.63 -3.98
N ASP A 24 0.39 3.18 -5.01
CA ASP A 24 1.48 2.57 -5.75
C ASP A 24 2.43 3.65 -6.27
N ASP A 25 3.08 4.38 -5.34
CA ASP A 25 3.98 5.48 -5.67
C ASP A 25 5.11 5.65 -4.64
N TYR A 26 6.04 6.55 -4.92
CA TYR A 26 7.11 6.93 -4.02
C TYR A 26 6.64 7.99 -3.02
N GLU A 27 6.55 7.61 -1.76
CA GLU A 27 6.13 8.49 -0.68
C GLU A 27 7.33 8.92 0.18
N GLU A 28 7.28 10.16 0.67
CA GLU A 28 8.23 10.65 1.66
C GLU A 28 7.90 10.07 3.04
N SER A 29 8.83 10.19 3.99
CA SER A 29 8.55 9.83 5.37
C SER A 29 7.44 10.72 5.94
N GLY A 30 6.32 10.13 6.30
CA GLY A 30 5.17 10.83 6.86
C GLY A 30 4.03 9.89 7.24
N SER A 31 2.92 10.48 7.65
CA SER A 31 1.67 9.76 7.88
C SER A 31 0.73 10.02 6.72
N TYR A 32 0.13 8.95 6.19
CA TYR A 32 -0.82 9.00 5.09
C TYR A 32 -2.08 8.25 5.50
N GLU A 33 -3.24 8.76 5.09
CA GLU A 33 -4.53 8.13 5.34
C GLU A 33 -5.17 7.74 4.02
N TYR A 34 -5.63 6.49 3.95
CA TYR A 34 -6.27 5.91 2.77
C TYR A 34 -7.61 5.31 3.17
N THR A 35 -8.68 5.66 2.45
CA THR A 35 -10.01 5.11 2.64
C THR A 35 -10.31 4.07 1.57
N PHE A 36 -10.74 2.88 1.99
CA PHE A 36 -11.29 1.86 1.11
C PHE A 36 -12.81 1.83 1.25
N ASP A 37 -13.51 2.32 0.22
CA ASP A 37 -14.97 2.19 0.13
C ASP A 37 -15.35 0.82 -0.45
N ALA A 38 -15.86 -0.05 0.41
CA ALA A 38 -16.25 -1.41 0.07
C ALA A 38 -17.69 -1.52 -0.45
N TYR A 39 -18.40 -0.42 -0.75
CA TYR A 39 -19.83 -0.40 -1.10
C TYR A 39 -20.24 -1.42 -2.18
N ASN A 40 -19.43 -1.58 -3.23
CA ASN A 40 -19.72 -2.51 -4.34
C ASN A 40 -19.09 -3.91 -4.17
N ASN A 41 -18.48 -4.19 -3.02
CA ASN A 41 -17.85 -5.47 -2.72
C ASN A 41 -18.69 -6.24 -1.67
N ALA A 42 -18.54 -7.56 -1.62
CA ALA A 42 -19.29 -8.39 -0.68
C ALA A 42 -18.97 -8.01 0.78
N SER A 43 -19.96 -8.05 1.67
CA SER A 43 -19.71 -7.93 3.11
C SER A 43 -18.79 -9.06 3.57
N GLY A 44 -17.77 -8.74 4.37
CA GLY A 44 -16.83 -9.74 4.86
C GLY A 44 -15.51 -9.16 5.31
N VAL A 45 -14.53 -10.05 5.48
CA VAL A 45 -13.17 -9.69 5.88
C VAL A 45 -12.32 -9.37 4.65
N TYR A 46 -11.57 -8.29 4.75
CA TYR A 46 -10.58 -7.88 3.75
C TYR A 46 -9.20 -7.82 4.40
N ILE A 47 -8.18 -8.09 3.59
CA ILE A 47 -6.78 -8.09 4.03
C ILE A 47 -6.08 -6.98 3.27
N TYR A 48 -5.47 -6.03 3.98
CA TYR A 48 -4.55 -5.09 3.35
C TYR A 48 -3.12 -5.64 3.38
N ARG A 49 -2.33 -5.28 2.38
CA ARG A 49 -0.89 -5.51 2.35
C ARG A 49 -0.19 -4.20 2.04
N LEU A 50 0.63 -3.74 2.97
CA LEU A 50 1.54 -2.61 2.80
C LEU A 50 2.95 -3.14 2.54
N GLN A 51 3.52 -2.77 1.40
CA GLN A 51 4.88 -3.12 1.01
C GLN A 51 5.69 -1.84 0.79
N GLN A 52 6.91 -1.79 1.32
CA GLN A 52 7.83 -0.68 1.13
C GLN A 52 9.15 -1.19 0.59
N ILE A 53 9.62 -0.60 -0.51
CA ILE A 53 10.96 -0.85 -1.06
C ILE A 53 11.82 0.39 -0.78
N ILE A 54 12.86 0.18 0.02
CA ILE A 54 13.85 1.22 0.32
C ILE A 54 15.01 1.07 -0.66
N LEU A 55 15.23 2.09 -1.49
CA LEU A 55 16.44 2.19 -2.31
C LEU A 55 17.58 2.70 -1.43
N PHE A 56 18.57 1.86 -1.16
CA PHE A 56 19.81 2.28 -0.51
C PHE A 56 20.81 2.74 -1.58
N SER A 57 21.16 4.03 -1.56
CA SER A 57 22.29 4.52 -2.34
C SER A 57 23.58 4.12 -1.66
N ILE A 58 24.33 3.22 -2.28
CA ILE A 58 25.70 2.88 -1.86
C ILE A 58 26.62 3.91 -2.53
N LYS A 59 27.08 4.90 -1.77
CA LYS A 59 28.19 5.78 -2.21
C LYS A 59 29.50 5.02 -2.08
N ARG A 60 30.26 4.93 -3.18
CA ARG A 60 31.70 4.64 -3.16
C ARG A 60 32.48 5.88 -2.77
#